data_AF-A0AA38X184-F1
#
_entry.id   AF-A0AA38X184-F1
#
_cell.length_a   1.000
_cell.length_b   1.000
_cell.length_c   1.000
_cell.angle_alpha   90.00
_cell.angle_beta   90.00
_cell.angle_gamma   90.00
#
_symmetry.space_group_name_H-M   'P 1'
#
loop_
_entity.id
_entity.type
_entity.pdbx_description
1 polymer ?
#
loop_
_entity_poly.entity_id
_entity_poly.type
_entity_poly.pdbx_seq_one_letter_code
_entity_poly.pdbx_strand_id
1 'polypeptide(L)'
;MSTYAIPLCQGANSVLHYFATRLGNDQETVFLFTRLFYAIGSAEAIDHLKQALISARKGRSRVALEGQHDLRTTFTALDDLDELSALSSILRRHYLVKLLRYRQEQERIHQKTRNVFKKAKRSHKYDVNNVQRLASGDLTAVESLKVSGAARNTSRADSRALTTLMATIYPALQPAVKGPGSLSDTEYQRKLQRLKNRITCARNWMKFEQDYSASILALIPSGGPYKISTDQ
;
A
#
# COMPACT_ATOMS: atom_id res chain seq x y z
N MET A 1 3.52 -26.28 -30.03
CA MET A 1 3.93 -25.97 -28.64
C MET A 1 5.40 -25.57 -28.68
N SER A 2 5.68 -24.26 -28.63
CA SER A 2 7.05 -23.75 -28.73
C SER A 2 7.69 -23.80 -27.34
N THR A 3 8.66 -24.69 -27.16
CA THR A 3 9.49 -24.80 -25.96
C THR A 3 10.42 -23.60 -25.86
N TYR A 4 10.07 -22.62 -25.02
CA TYR A 4 10.92 -21.48 -24.69
C TYR A 4 12.00 -21.91 -23.69
N ALA A 5 13.02 -22.61 -24.17
CA ALA A 5 14.25 -22.75 -23.41
C ALA A 5 14.96 -21.39 -23.42
N ILE A 6 15.06 -20.75 -22.25
CA ILE A 6 15.94 -19.59 -22.06
C ILE A 6 17.36 -20.12 -22.27
N PRO A 7 18.12 -19.67 -23.29
CA PRO A 7 19.50 -20.10 -23.45
C PRO A 7 20.27 -19.74 -22.17
N LEU A 8 21.09 -20.66 -21.66
CA LEU A 8 21.90 -20.45 -20.46
C LEU A 8 22.67 -19.12 -20.60
N CYS A 9 22.18 -18.09 -19.92
CA CYS A 9 22.73 -16.75 -20.00
C CYS A 9 24.04 -16.71 -19.21
N GLN A 10 25.17 -16.65 -19.91
CA GLN A 10 26.50 -16.66 -19.31
C GLN A 10 26.95 -15.29 -18.76
N GLY A 11 26.08 -14.26 -18.73
CA GLY A 11 26.41 -12.99 -18.05
C GLY A 11 25.30 -11.92 -18.03
N ALA A 12 25.50 -10.88 -17.22
CA ALA A 12 24.58 -9.74 -17.08
C ALA A 12 24.21 -9.09 -18.43
N ASN A 13 25.21 -8.96 -19.31
CA ASN A 13 25.07 -8.35 -20.63
C ASN A 13 24.25 -9.22 -21.60
N SER A 14 24.29 -10.55 -21.48
CA SER A 14 23.51 -11.44 -22.35
C SER A 14 22.01 -11.39 -22.02
N VAL A 15 21.67 -11.29 -20.73
CA VAL A 15 20.28 -11.12 -20.28
C VAL A 15 19.75 -9.75 -20.67
N LEU A 16 20.55 -8.69 -20.50
CA LEU A 16 20.16 -7.34 -20.90
C LEU A 16 19.94 -7.24 -22.42
N HIS A 17 20.84 -7.82 -23.22
CA HIS A 17 20.69 -7.87 -24.67
C HIS A 17 19.46 -8.69 -25.09
N TYR A 18 19.18 -9.82 -24.43
CA TYR A 18 17.99 -10.62 -24.67
C TYR A 18 16.71 -9.80 -24.44
N PHE A 19 16.62 -9.09 -23.32
CA PHE A 19 15.47 -8.24 -23.01
C PHE A 19 15.37 -7.04 -23.95
N ALA A 20 16.48 -6.38 -24.30
CA ALA A 20 16.50 -5.28 -25.28
C ALA A 20 15.97 -5.73 -26.65
N THR A 21 16.33 -6.95 -27.08
CA THR A 21 15.88 -7.50 -28.37
C THR A 21 14.39 -7.85 -28.36
N ARG A 22 13.84 -8.22 -27.20
CA ARG A 22 12.45 -8.70 -27.07
C ARG A 22 11.44 -7.61 -26.68
N LEU A 23 11.85 -6.62 -25.88
CA LEU A 23 11.01 -5.56 -25.34
C LEU A 23 11.13 -4.24 -26.12
N GLY A 24 12.11 -4.13 -27.03
CA GLY A 24 12.36 -2.92 -27.83
C GLY A 24 13.21 -1.87 -27.10
N ASN A 25 13.11 -0.62 -27.55
CA ASN A 25 13.99 0.49 -27.13
C ASN A 25 13.65 1.13 -25.77
N ASP A 26 12.70 0.60 -25.00
CA ASP A 26 12.41 1.12 -23.67
C ASP A 26 13.47 0.66 -22.67
N GLN A 27 14.53 1.48 -22.53
CA GLN A 27 15.66 1.17 -21.67
C GLN A 27 15.25 0.94 -20.21
N GLU A 28 14.30 1.72 -19.66
CA GLU A 28 13.89 1.58 -18.26
C GLU A 28 13.25 0.21 -18.02
N THR A 29 12.36 -0.20 -18.93
CA THR A 29 11.73 -1.52 -18.87
C THR A 29 12.75 -2.64 -19.03
N VAL A 30 13.66 -2.53 -20.00
CA VAL A 30 14.73 -3.53 -20.18
C VAL A 30 15.58 -3.69 -18.93
N PHE A 31 16.04 -2.59 -18.33
CA PHE A 31 16.82 -2.62 -17.08
C PHE A 31 16.01 -3.21 -15.92
N LEU A 32 14.73 -2.88 -15.81
CA LEU A 32 13.86 -3.43 -14.77
C LEU A 32 13.71 -4.95 -14.92
N PHE A 33 13.46 -5.47 -16.13
CA PHE A 33 13.33 -6.91 -16.39
C PHE A 33 14.64 -7.65 -16.17
N THR A 34 15.78 -7.10 -16.59
CA THR A 34 17.09 -7.66 -16.25
C THR A 34 17.30 -7.72 -14.75
N ARG A 35 16.98 -6.65 -14.01
CA ARG A 35 17.07 -6.63 -12.55
C ARG A 35 16.12 -7.63 -11.90
N LEU A 36 14.89 -7.75 -12.37
CA LEU A 36 13.92 -8.72 -11.87
C LEU A 36 14.40 -10.16 -12.11
N PHE A 37 14.91 -10.45 -13.30
CA PHE A 37 15.46 -11.76 -13.63
C PHE A 37 16.56 -12.16 -12.66
N TYR A 38 17.53 -11.28 -12.42
CA TYR A 38 18.59 -11.53 -11.45
C TYR A 38 18.10 -11.51 -10.01
N ALA A 39 17.18 -10.62 -9.66
CA ALA A 39 16.63 -10.54 -8.32
C ALA A 39 15.90 -11.83 -7.94
N ILE A 40 14.98 -12.30 -8.77
CA ILE A 40 14.12 -13.47 -8.52
C ILE A 40 14.88 -14.78 -8.74
N GLY A 41 15.74 -14.82 -9.77
CA GLY A 41 16.53 -16.00 -10.12
C GLY A 41 17.84 -16.12 -9.34
N SER A 42 18.18 -15.17 -8.47
CA SER A 42 19.38 -15.26 -7.64
C SER A 42 19.26 -16.42 -6.63
N ALA A 43 20.39 -17.07 -6.36
CA ALA A 43 20.50 -18.02 -5.26
C ALA A 43 20.06 -17.38 -3.93
N GLU A 44 20.33 -16.09 -3.74
CA GLU A 44 19.95 -15.31 -2.57
C GLU A 44 18.42 -15.20 -2.41
N ALA A 45 17.65 -14.96 -3.48
CA ALA A 45 16.19 -14.92 -3.38
C ALA A 45 15.57 -16.28 -3.03
N ILE A 46 16.10 -17.36 -3.60
CA ILE A 46 15.65 -18.72 -3.27
C ILE A 46 16.00 -19.06 -1.82
N ASP A 47 17.19 -18.69 -1.37
CA ASP A 47 17.60 -18.94 0.02
C ASP A 47 16.77 -18.12 1.01
N HIS A 48 16.51 -16.84 0.73
CA HIS A 48 15.59 -16.02 1.53
C HIS A 48 14.17 -16.61 1.60
N LEU A 49 13.65 -17.13 0.49
CA LEU A 49 12.34 -17.80 0.49
C LEU A 49 12.38 -19.07 1.34
N LYS A 50 13.42 -19.89 1.19
CA LYS A 50 13.60 -21.11 1.97
C LYS A 50 13.69 -20.81 3.47
N GLN A 51 14.51 -19.84 3.86
CA GLN A 51 14.64 -19.39 5.25
C GLN A 51 13.30 -18.89 5.79
N ALA A 52 12.59 -18.04 5.03
CA ALA A 52 11.26 -17.56 5.42
C ALA A 52 10.24 -18.69 5.63
N LEU A 53 10.26 -19.72 4.77
CA LEU A 53 9.39 -20.89 4.92
C LEU A 53 9.76 -21.75 6.13
N ILE A 54 11.04 -21.93 6.40
CA ILE A 54 11.53 -22.64 7.59
C ILE A 54 11.08 -21.89 8.85
N SER A 55 11.27 -20.57 8.90
CA SER A 55 10.87 -19.72 10.02
C SER A 55 9.34 -19.71 10.23
N ALA A 56 8.57 -19.66 9.15
CA ALA A 56 7.11 -19.76 9.21
C ALA A 56 6.64 -21.12 9.77
N ARG A 57 7.28 -22.22 9.36
CA ARG A 57 6.95 -23.57 9.87
C ARG A 57 7.36 -23.79 11.32
N LYS A 58 8.48 -23.22 11.74
CA LYS A 58 8.95 -23.28 13.14
C LYS A 58 7.97 -22.58 14.11
N GLY A 59 6.98 -21.82 13.62
CA GLY A 59 5.95 -21.18 14.45
C GLY A 59 6.52 -20.19 15.46
N ARG A 60 7.74 -19.67 15.22
CA ARG A 60 8.52 -18.94 16.22
C ARG A 60 7.95 -17.55 16.48
N SER A 61 7.16 -17.50 17.55
CA SER A 61 6.86 -16.30 18.31
C SER A 61 7.86 -16.22 19.46
N ARG A 62 8.52 -15.06 19.55
CA ARG A 62 9.35 -14.55 20.65
C ARG A 62 10.77 -15.10 20.69
N VAL A 63 11.73 -14.24 20.31
CA VAL A 63 13.09 -14.26 20.87
C VAL A 63 12.91 -14.31 22.38
N ALA A 64 13.20 -15.45 23.00
CA ALA A 64 13.13 -15.59 24.44
C ALA A 64 14.23 -14.70 25.04
N LEU A 65 13.83 -13.58 25.64
CA LEU A 65 14.72 -12.63 26.33
C LEU A 65 15.13 -13.15 27.73
N GLU A 66 15.06 -14.46 27.96
CA GLU A 66 15.30 -15.03 29.29
C GLU A 66 16.77 -15.41 29.49
N GLY A 67 17.47 -14.54 30.22
CA GLY A 67 18.05 -14.92 31.51
C GLY A 67 19.47 -15.48 31.58
N GLN A 68 20.13 -15.86 30.49
CA GLN A 68 21.55 -16.27 30.56
C GLN A 68 22.42 -15.60 29.49
N HIS A 69 23.41 -14.85 29.95
CA HIS A 69 24.48 -14.22 29.17
C HIS A 69 25.48 -15.25 28.63
N ASP A 70 24.99 -16.21 27.85
CA ASP A 70 25.84 -17.12 27.09
C ASP A 70 26.10 -16.54 25.70
N LEU A 71 27.35 -16.58 25.25
CA LEU A 71 27.73 -16.12 23.91
C LEU A 71 26.99 -16.93 22.84
N ARG A 72 26.79 -18.23 23.08
CA ARG A 72 26.11 -19.13 22.15
C ARG A 72 24.63 -18.75 22.00
N THR A 73 23.93 -18.46 23.10
CA THR A 73 22.53 -18.03 23.07
C THR A 73 22.38 -16.67 22.38
N THR A 74 23.31 -15.75 22.60
CA THR A 74 23.34 -14.44 21.95
C THR A 74 23.54 -14.57 20.44
N PHE A 75 24.49 -15.41 20.00
CA PHE A 75 24.75 -15.63 18.57
C PHE A 75 23.56 -16.31 17.87
N THR A 76 22.98 -17.35 18.49
CA THR A 76 21.77 -18.00 17.95
C THR A 76 20.57 -17.03 17.89
N ALA A 77 20.45 -16.11 18.85
CA ALA A 77 19.41 -15.07 18.80
C ALA A 77 19.63 -14.07 17.66
N LEU A 78 20.89 -13.74 17.32
CA LEU A 78 21.21 -12.92 16.14
C LEU A 78 20.87 -13.65 14.84
N ASP A 79 21.26 -14.93 14.71
CA ASP A 79 20.91 -15.75 13.54
C ASP A 79 19.38 -15.84 13.36
N ASP A 80 18.63 -16.04 14.46
CA ASP A 80 17.17 -16.06 14.43
C ASP A 80 16.58 -14.70 14.01
N LEU A 81 17.19 -13.57 14.40
CA LEU A 81 16.78 -12.22 13.96
C LEU A 81 17.04 -12.00 12.47
N ASP A 82 18.16 -12.50 11.95
CA ASP A 82 18.49 -12.44 10.54
C ASP A 82 17.52 -13.31 9.71
N GLU A 83 17.19 -14.52 10.16
CA GLU A 83 16.14 -15.37 9.55
C GLU A 83 14.76 -14.68 9.57
N LEU A 84 14.42 -13.99 10.67
CA LEU A 84 13.17 -13.22 10.78
C LEU A 84 13.16 -11.98 9.88
N SER A 85 14.32 -11.42 9.55
CA SER A 85 14.42 -10.24 8.67
C SER A 85 13.88 -10.54 7.27
N ALA A 86 14.19 -11.72 6.72
CA ALA A 86 13.71 -12.17 5.41
C ALA A 86 12.18 -12.37 5.41
N LEU A 87 11.66 -13.11 6.40
CA LEU A 87 10.23 -13.32 6.56
C LEU A 87 9.47 -12.00 6.77
N SER A 88 10.00 -11.11 7.61
CA SER A 88 9.39 -9.81 7.89
C SER A 88 9.32 -8.93 6.64
N SER A 89 10.33 -9.00 5.78
CA SER A 89 10.38 -8.26 4.51
C SER A 89 9.30 -8.75 3.54
N ILE A 90 9.15 -10.07 3.38
CA ILE A 90 8.11 -10.67 2.53
C ILE A 90 6.71 -10.29 3.04
N LEU A 91 6.47 -10.49 4.34
CA LEU A 91 5.18 -10.18 4.97
C LEU A 91 4.87 -8.68 4.89
N ARG A 92 5.86 -7.82 5.11
CA ARG A 92 5.71 -6.36 5.00
C ARG A 92 5.19 -5.97 3.62
N ARG A 93 5.79 -6.47 2.54
CA ARG A 93 5.34 -6.18 1.16
C ARG A 93 3.89 -6.60 0.96
N HIS A 94 3.54 -7.81 1.40
CA HIS A 94 2.18 -8.35 1.31
C HIS A 94 1.15 -7.48 2.06
N TYR A 95 1.46 -7.11 3.31
CA TYR A 95 0.57 -6.29 4.13
C TYR A 95 0.45 -4.85 3.61
N LEU A 96 1.52 -4.30 3.03
CA LEU A 96 1.48 -2.99 2.37
C LEU A 96 0.50 -2.99 1.19
N VAL A 97 0.54 -4.00 0.32
CA VAL A 97 -0.42 -4.07 -0.80
C VAL A 97 -1.85 -4.29 -0.31
N LYS A 98 -2.06 -5.15 0.70
CA LYS A 98 -3.39 -5.31 1.33
C LYS A 98 -3.92 -4.00 1.90
N LEU A 99 -3.07 -3.22 2.57
CA LEU A 99 -3.45 -1.92 3.13
C LEU A 99 -3.87 -0.94 2.02
N LEU A 100 -3.13 -0.91 0.90
CA LEU A 100 -3.47 -0.07 -0.24
C LEU A 100 -4.80 -0.50 -0.90
N ARG A 101 -5.03 -1.81 -1.06
CA ARG A 101 -6.32 -2.34 -1.55
C ARG A 101 -7.47 -1.91 -0.65
N TYR A 102 -7.30 -1.98 0.67
CA TYR A 102 -8.32 -1.54 1.61
C TYR A 102 -8.63 -0.03 1.46
N ARG A 103 -7.59 0.81 1.30
CA ARG A 103 -7.77 2.24 1.00
C ARG A 103 -8.54 2.47 -0.30
N GLN A 104 -8.17 1.79 -1.39
CA GLN A 104 -8.84 1.92 -2.69
C GLN A 104 -10.31 1.52 -2.62
N GLU A 105 -10.64 0.45 -1.90
CA GLU A 105 -12.02 0.02 -1.71
C GLU A 105 -12.83 1.07 -0.91
N GLN A 106 -12.27 1.61 0.18
CA GLN A 106 -12.90 2.70 0.92
C GLN A 106 -13.09 3.95 0.06
N GLU A 107 -12.11 4.30 -0.77
CA GLU A 107 -12.22 5.39 -1.71
C GLU A 107 -13.35 5.16 -2.71
N ARG A 108 -13.45 3.95 -3.27
CA ARG A 108 -14.52 3.55 -4.20
C ARG A 108 -15.90 3.66 -3.54
N ILE A 109 -16.04 3.25 -2.28
CA ILE A 109 -17.28 3.39 -1.51
C ILE A 109 -17.65 4.87 -1.36
N HIS A 110 -16.70 5.71 -0.91
CA HIS A 110 -16.94 7.15 -0.75
C HIS A 110 -17.26 7.86 -2.06
N GLN A 111 -16.62 7.46 -3.16
CA GLN A 111 -16.92 7.97 -4.51
C GLN A 111 -18.34 7.62 -4.94
N LYS A 112 -18.77 6.36 -4.75
CA LYS A 112 -20.15 5.92 -5.06
C LYS A 112 -21.17 6.70 -4.25
N THR A 113 -20.98 6.78 -2.93
CA THR A 113 -21.86 7.55 -2.03
C THR A 113 -21.96 9.00 -2.45
N ARG A 114 -20.83 9.66 -2.76
CA ARG A 114 -20.81 11.03 -3.27
C ARG A 114 -21.60 11.18 -4.58
N ASN A 115 -21.47 10.23 -5.50
CA ASN A 115 -22.16 10.27 -6.79
C ASN A 115 -23.68 10.06 -6.64
N VAL A 116 -24.11 9.18 -5.73
CA VAL A 116 -25.54 9.01 -5.38
C VAL A 116 -26.11 10.31 -4.82
N PHE A 117 -25.43 10.95 -3.86
CA PHE A 117 -25.86 12.24 -3.33
C PHE A 117 -25.91 13.34 -4.39
N LYS A 118 -24.97 13.37 -5.34
CA LYS A 118 -25.01 14.31 -6.47
C LYS A 118 -26.21 14.06 -7.38
N LYS A 119 -26.54 12.79 -7.68
CA LYS A 119 -27.71 12.44 -8.49
C LYS A 119 -29.02 12.83 -7.79
N ALA A 120 -29.16 12.53 -6.50
CA ALA A 120 -30.33 12.92 -5.70
C ALA A 120 -30.50 14.45 -5.58
N LYS A 121 -29.39 15.21 -5.47
CA LYS A 121 -29.45 16.68 -5.51
C LYS A 121 -29.88 17.21 -6.87
N ARG A 122 -29.45 16.57 -7.96
CA ARG A 122 -29.88 16.95 -9.31
C ARG A 122 -31.35 16.64 -9.53
N SER A 123 -31.85 15.49 -9.07
CA SER A 123 -33.29 15.18 -9.17
C SER A 123 -34.15 16.14 -8.36
N HIS A 124 -33.75 16.51 -7.14
CA HIS A 124 -34.49 17.51 -6.34
C HIS A 124 -34.46 18.93 -6.91
N LYS A 125 -33.47 19.28 -7.74
CA LYS A 125 -33.45 20.58 -8.43
C LYS A 125 -34.57 20.68 -9.48
N TYR A 126 -34.94 19.55 -10.09
CA TYR A 126 -35.98 19.46 -11.13
C TYR A 126 -37.27 18.80 -10.62
N ASP A 127 -37.40 18.64 -9.31
CA ASP A 127 -38.59 18.11 -8.68
C ASP A 127 -39.71 19.17 -8.80
N VAL A 128 -40.89 18.73 -9.25
CA VAL A 128 -42.04 19.59 -9.59
C VAL A 128 -42.42 20.48 -8.40
N ASN A 129 -42.33 19.95 -7.18
CA ASN A 129 -42.59 20.67 -5.94
C ASN A 129 -41.59 21.81 -5.69
N ASN A 130 -40.32 21.64 -6.08
CA ASN A 130 -39.28 22.65 -5.88
C ASN A 130 -39.35 23.75 -6.96
N VAL A 131 -39.70 23.37 -8.19
CA VAL A 131 -39.95 24.33 -9.29
C VAL A 131 -41.18 25.20 -8.99
N GLN A 132 -42.26 24.63 -8.43
CA GLN A 132 -43.43 25.39 -7.98
C GLN A 132 -43.14 26.34 -6.82
N ARG A 133 -42.26 25.96 -5.87
CA ARG A 133 -41.82 26.83 -4.76
C ARG A 133 -40.94 28.00 -5.23
N LEU A 134 -40.11 27.79 -6.25
CA LEU A 134 -39.33 28.88 -6.87
C LEU A 134 -40.22 29.82 -7.69
N ALA A 135 -41.26 29.30 -8.34
CA ALA A 135 -42.24 30.10 -9.08
C ALA A 135 -43.15 30.96 -8.18
N SER A 136 -43.33 30.58 -6.91
CA SER A 136 -44.15 31.32 -5.93
C SER A 136 -43.39 32.41 -5.15
N GLY A 137 -42.12 32.67 -5.49
CA GLY A 137 -41.38 33.84 -4.98
C GLY A 137 -40.88 33.74 -3.54
N ASP A 138 -40.92 32.55 -2.92
CA ASP A 138 -40.49 32.34 -1.54
C ASP A 138 -38.95 32.24 -1.44
N LEU A 139 -38.30 33.40 -1.39
CA LEU A 139 -36.84 33.57 -1.42
C LEU A 139 -36.14 33.07 -0.13
N THR A 140 -36.88 32.86 0.96
CA THR A 140 -36.34 32.56 2.30
C THR A 140 -35.80 31.13 2.44
N ALA A 141 -36.28 30.18 1.62
CA ALA A 141 -35.83 28.78 1.66
C ALA A 141 -34.51 28.53 0.91
N VAL A 142 -34.13 29.41 -0.02
CA VAL A 142 -32.98 29.23 -0.91
C VAL A 142 -31.65 29.51 -0.20
N GLU A 143 -31.64 30.42 0.78
CA GLU A 143 -30.45 30.72 1.59
C GLU A 143 -30.13 29.60 2.60
N SER A 144 -31.15 29.02 3.23
CA SER A 144 -31.03 27.92 4.20
C SER A 144 -30.39 26.65 3.60
N LEU A 145 -30.58 26.41 2.30
CA LEU A 145 -29.99 25.29 1.57
C LEU A 145 -28.55 25.56 1.09
N LYS A 146 -28.17 26.83 0.86
CA LYS A 146 -26.81 27.21 0.45
C LYS A 146 -25.80 27.11 1.60
N VAL A 147 -26.21 27.50 2.82
CA VAL A 147 -25.32 27.52 4.00
C VAL A 147 -24.95 26.11 4.48
N SER A 148 -25.88 25.14 4.38
CA SER A 148 -25.63 23.74 4.79
C SER A 148 -24.91 22.89 3.73
N GLY A 149 -24.90 23.34 2.47
CA GLY A 149 -24.34 22.63 1.33
C GLY A 149 -22.83 22.81 1.13
N ALA A 150 -22.26 23.94 1.52
CA ALA A 150 -20.85 24.27 1.29
C ALA A 150 -19.89 23.49 2.21
N ALA A 151 -20.25 23.27 3.47
CA ALA A 151 -19.37 22.62 4.45
C ALA A 151 -19.28 21.09 4.31
N ARG A 152 -20.32 20.41 3.80
CA ARG A 152 -20.37 18.93 3.72
C ARG A 152 -19.80 18.33 2.44
N ASN A 153 -19.50 19.14 1.41
CA ASN A 153 -19.28 18.66 0.03
C ASN A 153 -17.84 18.78 -0.50
N THR A 154 -16.91 19.33 0.28
CA THR A 154 -15.55 19.65 -0.20
C THR A 154 -14.51 18.59 0.10
N SER A 155 -14.74 17.69 1.07
CA SER A 155 -13.78 16.63 1.36
C SER A 155 -13.71 15.64 0.18
N ARG A 156 -12.54 15.56 -0.45
CA ARG A 156 -12.24 14.57 -1.51
C ARG A 156 -12.47 13.15 -0.97
N ALA A 157 -12.92 12.24 -1.84
CA ALA A 157 -13.18 10.84 -1.46
C ALA A 157 -11.93 10.16 -0.89
N ASP A 158 -10.77 10.50 -1.44
CA ASP A 158 -9.47 10.09 -0.92
C ASP A 158 -9.26 10.50 0.55
N SER A 159 -9.47 11.78 0.88
CA SER A 159 -9.33 12.28 2.25
C SER A 159 -10.28 11.56 3.21
N ARG A 160 -11.51 11.24 2.77
CA ARG A 160 -12.46 10.46 3.58
C ARG A 160 -12.02 9.02 3.77
N ALA A 161 -11.50 8.37 2.72
CA ALA A 161 -10.96 7.01 2.82
C ALA A 161 -9.84 6.96 3.85
N LEU A 162 -8.92 7.93 3.83
CA LEU A 162 -7.83 7.99 4.80
C LEU A 162 -8.33 8.21 6.24
N THR A 163 -9.32 9.07 6.45
CA THR A 163 -9.95 9.26 7.77
C THR A 163 -10.66 8.00 8.24
N THR A 164 -11.39 7.31 7.35
CA THR A 164 -12.01 6.01 7.66
C THR A 164 -10.95 4.99 8.06
N LEU A 165 -9.83 4.90 7.33
CA LEU A 165 -8.73 4.01 7.70
C LEU A 165 -8.15 4.34 9.08
N MET A 166 -7.94 5.62 9.39
CA MET A 166 -7.46 6.04 10.71
C MET A 166 -8.42 5.64 11.82
N ALA A 167 -9.73 5.85 11.63
CA ALA A 167 -10.74 5.47 12.60
C ALA A 167 -10.82 3.94 12.81
N THR A 168 -10.61 3.15 11.76
CA THR A 168 -10.59 1.69 11.85
C THR A 168 -9.33 1.17 12.56
N ILE A 169 -8.15 1.71 12.25
CA ILE A 169 -6.87 1.23 12.79
C ILE A 169 -6.63 1.76 14.22
N TYR A 170 -7.05 3.00 14.49
CA TYR A 170 -6.83 3.69 15.75
C TYR A 170 -8.13 4.34 16.27
N PRO A 171 -9.12 3.54 16.72
CA PRO A 171 -10.44 4.06 17.10
C PRO A 171 -10.40 5.04 18.29
N ALA A 172 -9.39 4.90 19.15
CA ALA A 172 -9.16 5.79 20.30
C ALA A 172 -8.58 7.17 19.90
N LEU A 173 -8.02 7.31 18.70
CA LEU A 173 -7.42 8.57 18.25
C LEU A 173 -8.43 9.33 17.38
N GLN A 174 -8.92 10.46 17.88
CA GLN A 174 -9.79 11.35 17.13
C GLN A 174 -8.99 12.53 16.55
N PRO A 175 -9.34 13.02 15.34
CA PRO A 175 -8.75 14.23 14.80
C PRO A 175 -9.05 15.40 15.74
N ALA A 176 -8.02 16.19 16.09
CA ALA A 176 -8.19 17.29 17.02
C ALA A 176 -9.23 18.29 16.50
N VAL A 177 -10.20 18.61 17.36
CA VAL A 177 -11.04 19.78 17.19
C VAL A 177 -10.13 20.99 17.41
N LYS A 178 -10.07 21.91 16.44
CA LYS A 178 -9.16 23.07 16.42
C LYS A 178 -9.08 23.76 17.79
N GLY A 179 -8.05 23.47 18.56
CA GLY A 179 -7.78 24.00 19.89
C GLY A 179 -6.29 23.92 20.17
N PRO A 180 -5.67 24.97 20.73
CA PRO A 180 -4.23 25.02 20.93
C PRO A 180 -3.82 24.08 22.06
N GLY A 181 -2.96 23.10 21.78
CA GLY A 181 -2.23 22.36 22.83
C GLY A 181 -2.64 20.91 23.13
N SER A 182 -3.45 20.25 22.30
CA SER A 182 -3.78 18.83 22.56
C SER A 182 -2.63 17.88 22.17
N LEU A 183 -2.02 17.20 23.15
CA LEU A 183 -1.02 16.12 22.93
C LEU A 183 -1.55 15.02 21.98
N SER A 184 -2.87 14.77 21.99
CA SER A 184 -3.53 13.80 21.11
C SER A 184 -3.44 14.18 19.62
N ASP A 185 -3.33 15.47 19.30
CA ASP A 185 -3.16 15.93 17.92
C ASP A 185 -1.79 15.50 17.39
N THR A 186 -0.74 15.61 18.21
CA THR A 186 0.61 15.23 17.78
C THR A 186 0.76 13.73 17.54
N GLU A 187 0.05 12.87 18.29
CA GLU A 187 0.07 11.43 18.06
C GLU A 187 -0.76 11.04 16.85
N TYR A 188 -1.97 11.58 16.71
CA TYR A 188 -2.82 11.36 15.54
C TYR A 188 -2.09 11.74 14.25
N GLN A 189 -1.46 12.93 14.20
CA GLN A 189 -0.70 13.38 13.03
C GLN A 189 0.50 12.46 12.74
N ARG A 190 1.24 12.01 13.76
CA ARG A 190 2.34 11.05 13.60
C ARG A 190 1.86 9.72 13.01
N LYS A 191 0.77 9.16 13.53
CA LYS A 191 0.20 7.89 13.03
C LYS A 191 -0.36 8.06 11.62
N LEU A 192 -1.04 9.17 11.34
CA LEU A 192 -1.55 9.53 10.01
C LEU A 192 -0.41 9.64 8.99
N GLN A 193 0.69 10.31 9.36
CA GLN A 193 1.85 10.45 8.46
C GLN A 193 2.50 9.10 8.19
N ARG A 194 2.67 8.24 9.22
CA ARG A 194 3.16 6.86 9.03
C ARG A 194 2.25 6.06 8.10
N LEU A 195 0.93 6.19 8.24
CA LEU A 195 -0.04 5.54 7.37
C LEU A 195 0.10 6.02 5.91
N LYS A 196 0.23 7.33 5.68
CA LYS A 196 0.47 7.90 4.35
C LYS A 196 1.76 7.36 3.73
N ASN A 197 2.87 7.37 4.47
CA ASN A 197 4.15 6.87 3.98
C ASN A 197 4.05 5.38 3.58
N ARG A 198 3.39 4.56 4.41
CA ARG A 198 3.13 3.14 4.09
C ARG A 198 2.29 2.97 2.82
N ILE A 199 1.23 3.76 2.67
CA ILE A 199 0.38 3.75 1.47
C ILE A 199 1.18 4.16 0.22
N THR A 200 2.06 5.16 0.34
CA THR A 200 2.93 5.60 -0.75
C THR A 200 3.88 4.48 -1.16
N CYS A 201 4.58 3.86 -0.20
CA CYS A 201 5.46 2.72 -0.46
C CYS A 201 4.72 1.53 -1.11
N ALA A 202 3.48 1.27 -0.67
CA ALA A 202 2.66 0.19 -1.20
C ALA A 202 2.35 0.31 -2.69
N ARG A 203 2.39 1.51 -3.28
CA ARG A 203 2.07 1.71 -4.72
C ARG A 203 3.03 0.97 -5.63
N ASN A 204 4.31 0.98 -5.29
CA ASN A 204 5.34 0.31 -6.06
C ASN A 204 5.13 -1.21 -6.01
N TRP A 205 4.87 -1.76 -4.82
CA TRP A 205 4.57 -3.19 -4.63
C TRP A 205 3.28 -3.62 -5.32
N MET A 206 2.25 -2.77 -5.32
CA MET A 206 0.99 -3.06 -5.98
C MET A 206 1.14 -3.15 -7.49
N LYS A 207 2.00 -2.31 -8.09
CA LYS A 207 2.33 -2.42 -9.52
C LYS A 207 2.96 -3.77 -9.83
N PHE A 208 3.93 -4.21 -9.02
CA PHE A 208 4.54 -5.55 -9.18
C PHE A 208 3.51 -6.68 -9.06
N GLU A 209 2.59 -6.63 -8.09
CA GLU A 209 1.55 -7.65 -7.95
C GLU A 209 0.59 -7.67 -9.15
N GLN A 210 0.26 -6.50 -9.72
CA GLN A 210 -0.60 -6.39 -10.90
C GLN A 210 0.08 -6.95 -12.16
N ASP A 211 1.37 -6.71 -12.32
CA ASP A 211 2.12 -7.07 -13.52
C ASP A 211 2.60 -8.54 -13.50
N TYR A 212 2.94 -9.10 -12.33
CA TYR A 212 3.66 -10.39 -12.22
C TYR A 212 3.08 -11.39 -11.21
N SER A 213 1.85 -11.19 -10.73
CA SER A 213 1.20 -11.97 -9.67
C SER A 213 1.74 -11.72 -8.25
N ALA A 214 0.94 -12.03 -7.23
CA ALA A 214 1.24 -11.80 -5.83
C ALA A 214 2.50 -12.54 -5.34
N SER A 215 2.78 -13.71 -5.91
CA SER A 215 3.93 -14.55 -5.53
C SER A 215 5.28 -13.86 -5.79
N ILE A 216 5.33 -12.91 -6.73
CA ILE A 216 6.55 -12.17 -7.04
C ILE A 216 7.08 -11.42 -5.82
N LEU A 217 6.20 -10.95 -4.93
CA LEU A 217 6.56 -10.17 -3.74
C LEU A 217 7.40 -10.98 -2.74
N ALA A 218 7.24 -12.30 -2.75
CA ALA A 218 8.02 -13.22 -1.91
C ALA A 218 9.41 -13.51 -2.47
N LEU A 219 9.60 -13.34 -3.77
CA LEU A 219 10.84 -13.65 -4.48
C LEU A 219 11.75 -12.44 -4.67
N ILE A 220 11.27 -11.23 -4.34
CA ILE A 220 12.11 -10.04 -4.40
C ILE A 220 13.06 -10.05 -3.19
N PRO A 221 14.40 -10.06 -3.40
CA PRO A 221 15.35 -10.05 -2.32
C PRO A 221 15.25 -8.74 -1.53
N SER A 222 15.38 -8.83 -0.21
CA SER A 222 15.43 -7.70 0.72
C SER A 222 16.82 -7.07 0.82
N GLY A 223 17.86 -7.82 0.44
CA GLY A 223 19.27 -7.43 0.50
C GLY A 223 19.98 -7.57 -0.84
N GLY A 224 21.31 -7.41 -0.81
CA GLY A 224 22.18 -7.68 -1.95
C GLY A 224 22.24 -6.57 -3.02
N PRO A 225 23.06 -6.77 -4.06
CA PRO A 225 23.28 -5.80 -5.15
C PRO A 225 22.04 -5.60 -6.02
N TYR A 226 21.10 -6.54 -5.99
CA TYR A 226 19.86 -6.50 -6.77
C TYR A 226 18.63 -6.07 -5.96
N LYS A 227 18.82 -5.50 -4.75
CA LYS A 227 17.71 -5.04 -3.91
C LYS A 227 16.83 -4.05 -4.67
N ILE A 228 15.52 -4.20 -4.51
CA ILE A 228 14.53 -3.23 -4.99
C ILE A 228 14.06 -2.43 -3.78
N SER A 229 14.73 -1.31 -3.51
CA SER A 229 14.31 -0.38 -2.45
C SER A 229 13.13 0.45 -2.94
N THR A 230 11.97 0.29 -2.30
CA THR A 230 10.74 1.07 -2.57
C THR A 230 10.20 1.78 -1.34
N ASP A 231 10.91 1.71 -0.21
CA ASP A 231 10.57 2.29 1.10
C ASP A 231 11.00 3.77 1.26
N GLN A 232 11.28 4.50 0.17
CA GLN A 232 11.60 5.94 0.20
C GLN A 232 10.35 6.82 0.23
#